data_AF-A0A7M3MHU8-F1
#
_entry.id   AF-A0A7M3MHU8-F1
#
_cell.length_a   1.000
_cell.length_b   1.000
_cell.length_c   1.000
_cell.angle_alpha   90.00
_cell.angle_beta   90.00
_cell.angle_gamma   90.00
#
_symmetry.space_group_name_H-M   'P 1'
#
loop_
_entity.id
_entity.type
_entity.pdbx_description
1 polymer ?
#
loop_
_entity_poly.entity_id
_entity_poly.type
_entity_poly.pdbx_seq_one_letter_code
_entity_poly.pdbx_strand_id
1 'polypeptide(L)'
;MLEFRIDPRDNTAKLLEINPRFWGSLPLAIAAGVDFPYLLYKAALGLPARPAPVQTEGVRVRNLLPGDLLHFIAKRGRVGIDFFDPFHAQDELLSVRDPGPVLGRIASAAGLLFDPQLRAVLKKRQDPDRRKK
;
A
#
# COMPACT_ATOMS: atom_id res chain seq x y z
N MET A 1 2.36 13.29 2.05
CA MET A 1 1.07 13.20 1.35
C MET A 1 0.11 14.22 1.94
N LEU A 2 -0.69 14.85 1.08
CA LEU A 2 -1.83 15.66 1.48
C LEU A 2 -3.09 14.94 1.01
N GLU A 3 -4.05 14.76 1.89
CA GLU A 3 -5.34 14.15 1.55
C GLU A 3 -6.43 15.21 1.54
N PHE A 4 -7.22 15.21 0.48
CA PHE A 4 -8.32 16.15 0.29
C PHE A 4 -9.61 15.40 0.00
N ARG A 5 -10.74 16.03 0.33
CA ARG A 5 -12.07 15.58 -0.09
C ARG A 5 -12.86 16.74 -0.68
N ILE A 6 -13.56 16.49 -1.78
CA ILE A 6 -14.49 17.46 -2.37
C ILE A 6 -15.75 17.52 -1.51
N ASP A 7 -16.08 18.71 -1.01
CA ASP A 7 -17.32 18.96 -0.28
C ASP A 7 -18.47 19.10 -1.28
N PRO A 8 -19.51 18.24 -1.21
CA PRO A 8 -20.61 18.29 -2.18
C PRO A 8 -21.49 19.54 -2.05
N ARG A 9 -21.40 20.29 -0.95
CA ARG A 9 -22.24 21.47 -0.71
C ARG A 9 -21.76 22.69 -1.50
N ASP A 10 -20.45 22.82 -1.66
CA ASP A 10 -19.80 23.96 -2.31
C ASP A 10 -18.83 23.57 -3.42
N ASN A 11 -18.67 22.27 -3.69
CA ASN A 11 -17.75 21.68 -4.67
C ASN A 11 -16.27 22.09 -4.50
N THR A 12 -15.86 22.39 -3.27
CA THR A 12 -14.47 22.78 -2.98
C THR A 12 -13.69 21.65 -2.31
N ALA A 13 -12.39 21.56 -2.61
CA ALA A 13 -11.49 20.63 -1.94
C ALA A 13 -11.19 21.10 -0.52
N LYS A 14 -11.48 20.26 0.48
CA LYS A 14 -11.15 20.47 1.88
C LYS A 14 -9.99 19.56 2.26
N LEU A 15 -8.96 20.12 2.92
CA LEU A 15 -7.84 19.34 3.45
C LEU A 15 -8.32 18.45 4.61
N LEU A 16 -7.99 17.17 4.56
CA LEU A 16 -8.32 16.19 5.59
C LEU A 16 -7.09 15.86 6.45
N GLU A 17 -5.96 15.55 5.81
CA GLU A 17 -4.80 15.01 6.51
C GLU A 17 -3.49 15.46 5.84
N ILE A 18 -2.47 15.66 6.68
CA ILE A 18 -1.08 15.85 6.27
C ILE A 18 -0.26 14.70 6.85
N ASN A 19 0.35 13.91 5.97
CA ASN A 19 1.29 12.85 6.33
C ASN A 19 2.72 13.26 5.95
N PRO A 20 3.56 13.73 6.89
CA PRO A 20 4.94 14.11 6.63
C PRO A 20 5.88 12.89 6.59
N ARG A 21 5.44 11.80 5.96
CA ARG A 21 6.17 10.54 5.77
C ARG A 21 5.70 9.85 4.50
N PHE A 22 6.40 8.79 4.10
CA PHE A 22 5.89 7.89 3.08
C PHE A 22 4.60 7.20 3.53
N TRP A 23 3.68 7.06 2.57
CA TRP A 23 2.32 6.57 2.77
C TRP A 23 2.10 5.26 2.02
N GLY A 24 1.01 4.56 2.32
CA GLY A 24 0.76 3.22 1.79
C GLY A 24 0.66 3.16 0.26
N SER A 25 0.04 4.16 -0.37
CA SER A 25 -0.08 4.25 -1.84
C SER A 25 1.13 4.90 -2.52
N LEU A 26 2.30 4.96 -1.87
CA LEU A 26 3.52 5.43 -2.51
C LEU A 26 3.88 4.64 -3.79
N PRO A 27 3.77 3.29 -3.83
CA PRO A 27 4.04 2.51 -5.04
C PRO A 27 3.19 2.93 -6.25
N LEU A 28 1.93 3.32 -6.02
CA LEU A 28 1.07 3.85 -7.08
C LEU A 28 1.60 5.17 -7.66
N ALA A 29 2.10 6.07 -6.81
CA ALA A 29 2.69 7.31 -7.29
C ALA A 29 3.95 7.07 -8.14
N ILE A 30 4.79 6.11 -7.74
CA ILE A 30 5.98 5.71 -8.50
C ILE A 30 5.56 5.12 -9.85
N ALA A 31 4.59 4.20 -9.86
CA ALA A 31 4.04 3.61 -11.09
C ALA A 31 3.40 4.66 -12.02
N ALA A 32 2.83 5.73 -11.46
CA ALA A 32 2.29 6.87 -12.19
C ALA A 32 3.38 7.86 -12.67
N GLY A 33 4.67 7.57 -12.43
CA GLY A 33 5.81 8.34 -12.92
C GLY A 33 6.40 9.34 -11.92
N VAL A 34 5.95 9.34 -10.65
CA VAL A 34 6.45 10.24 -9.60
C VAL A 34 7.19 9.47 -8.52
N ASP A 35 8.52 9.39 -8.68
CA ASP A 35 9.40 8.72 -7.72
C ASP A 35 9.77 9.64 -6.54
N PHE A 36 8.90 9.72 -5.53
CA PHE A 36 9.14 10.55 -4.35
C PHE A 36 10.43 10.21 -3.59
N PRO A 37 10.79 8.93 -3.35
CA PRO A 37 12.09 8.58 -2.75
C PRO A 37 13.28 9.13 -3.54
N TYR A 38 13.29 8.97 -4.86
CA TYR A 38 14.37 9.48 -5.70
C TYR A 38 14.41 11.01 -5.74
N LEU A 39 13.24 11.67 -5.75
CA LEU A 39 13.14 13.12 -5.65
C LEU A 39 13.67 13.64 -4.31
N LEU A 40 13.34 12.96 -3.21
CA LEU A 40 13.84 13.30 -1.88
C LEU A 40 15.37 13.13 -1.79
N TYR A 41 15.90 12.03 -2.34
CA TYR A 41 17.35 11.80 -2.45
C TYR A 41 18.05 12.95 -3.18
N LYS A 42 17.53 13.35 -4.35
CA LYS A 42 18.10 14.47 -5.11
C LYS A 42 18.05 15.77 -4.34
N ALA A 43 16.91 16.08 -3.72
CA ALA A 43 16.75 17.28 -2.90
C ALA A 43 17.73 17.33 -1.73
N ALA A 44 17.93 16.19 -1.04
CA ALA A 44 18.87 16.09 0.07
C ALA A 44 20.34 16.33 -0.36
N LEU A 45 20.68 16.03 -1.61
CA LEU A 45 22.00 16.29 -2.18
C LEU A 45 22.11 17.63 -2.92
N GLY A 46 21.06 18.45 -2.91
CA GLY A 46 21.03 19.70 -3.69
C GLY A 46 21.07 19.49 -5.21
N LEU A 47 20.75 18.28 -5.68
CA LEU A 47 20.73 17.95 -7.10
C LEU A 47 19.45 18.46 -7.77
N PRO A 48 19.51 18.87 -9.06
CA PRO A 48 18.33 19.28 -9.78
C PRO A 48 17.33 18.13 -9.90
N ALA A 49 16.09 18.39 -9.50
CA ALA A 49 14.96 17.49 -9.71
C ALA A 49 14.09 18.03 -10.85
N ARG A 50 13.89 17.22 -11.91
CA ARG A 50 12.91 17.55 -12.95
C ARG A 50 11.49 17.53 -12.36
N PRO A 51 10.59 18.40 -12.84
CA PRO A 51 9.17 18.32 -12.48
C PRO A 51 8.63 16.93 -12.79
N ALA A 52 7.72 16.46 -11.94
CA ALA A 52 6.98 15.24 -12.19
C ALA A 52 6.25 15.35 -13.55
N PRO A 53 6.24 14.29 -14.39
CA PRO A 53 5.46 14.27 -15.61
C PRO A 53 3.96 14.43 -15.33
N VAL A 54 3.19 14.71 -16.39
CA VAL A 54 1.72 14.73 -16.33
C VAL A 54 1.23 13.39 -15.78
N GLN A 55 0.35 13.45 -14.80
CA GLN A 55 -0.23 12.27 -14.15
C GLN A 55 -0.91 11.40 -15.21
N THR A 56 -0.55 10.13 -15.28
CA THR A 56 -1.21 9.16 -16.16
C THR A 56 -2.42 8.60 -15.44
N GLU A 57 -3.61 8.80 -16.00
CA GLU A 57 -4.82 8.19 -15.50
C GLU A 57 -4.85 6.68 -15.80
N GLY A 58 -5.61 5.91 -15.02
CA GLY A 58 -5.80 4.48 -15.24
C GLY A 58 -4.66 3.58 -14.76
N VAL A 59 -3.59 4.15 -14.16
CA VAL A 59 -2.52 3.37 -13.52
C VAL A 59 -3.09 2.61 -12.32
N ARG A 60 -2.78 1.31 -12.26
CA ARG A 60 -3.21 0.41 -11.18
C ARG A 60 -2.01 -0.27 -10.56
N VAL A 61 -2.02 -0.31 -9.23
CA VAL A 61 -1.07 -1.08 -8.43
C VAL A 61 -1.84 -1.99 -7.48
N ARG A 62 -1.28 -3.16 -7.24
CA ARG A 62 -1.88 -4.24 -6.46
C ARG A 62 -0.98 -4.64 -5.30
N ASN A 63 -1.60 -5.09 -4.21
CA ASN A 63 -0.93 -5.67 -3.07
C ASN A 63 -1.30 -7.16 -3.00
N LEU A 64 -0.62 -7.99 -3.79
CA LEU A 64 -0.91 -9.42 -3.78
C LEU A 64 -0.55 -10.03 -2.43
N LEU A 65 0.61 -9.65 -1.89
CA LEU A 65 1.14 -10.14 -0.61
C LEU A 65 1.34 -9.00 0.41
N PRO A 66 0.55 -8.95 1.51
CA PRO A 66 -0.45 -9.92 1.92
C PRO A 66 -1.88 -9.59 1.49
N GLY A 67 -2.14 -8.42 0.89
CA GLY A 67 -3.48 -7.82 0.79
C GLY A 67 -4.51 -8.75 0.17
N ASP A 68 -4.30 -9.10 -1.09
CA ASP A 68 -5.23 -9.94 -1.86
C ASP A 68 -5.26 -11.38 -1.37
N LEU A 69 -4.13 -11.93 -0.94
CA LEU A 69 -4.08 -13.26 -0.35
C LEU A 69 -4.98 -13.34 0.89
N LEU A 70 -4.88 -12.35 1.79
CA LEU A 70 -5.73 -12.30 2.98
C LEU A 70 -7.19 -12.06 2.61
N HIS A 71 -7.47 -11.24 1.60
CA HIS A 71 -8.82 -11.04 1.09
C HIS A 71 -9.42 -12.36 0.55
N PHE A 72 -8.66 -13.08 -0.26
CA PHE A 72 -9.04 -14.38 -0.83
C PHE A 72 -9.35 -15.40 0.27
N ILE A 73 -8.50 -15.51 1.29
CA ILE A 73 -8.72 -16.39 2.44
C ILE A 73 -9.97 -15.96 3.21
N ALA A 74 -10.12 -14.67 3.54
CA ALA A 74 -11.25 -14.14 4.29
C ALA A 74 -12.58 -14.34 3.58
N LYS A 75 -12.58 -14.27 2.24
CA LYS A 75 -13.76 -14.52 1.39
C LYS A 75 -13.93 -15.98 0.99
N ARG A 76 -13.10 -16.90 1.51
CA ARG A 76 -13.14 -18.34 1.21
C ARG A 76 -13.11 -18.61 -0.30
N GLY A 77 -12.24 -17.88 -1.02
CA GLY A 77 -12.06 -18.00 -2.46
C GLY A 77 -13.10 -17.26 -3.32
N ARG A 78 -14.07 -16.56 -2.72
CA ARG A 78 -15.03 -15.73 -3.46
C ARG A 78 -14.42 -14.38 -3.80
N VAL A 79 -13.81 -14.29 -4.98
CA VAL A 79 -13.13 -13.08 -5.49
C VAL A 79 -13.66 -12.73 -6.88
N GLY A 80 -13.42 -11.49 -7.32
CA GLY A 80 -13.79 -11.03 -8.66
C GLY A 80 -12.98 -11.73 -9.76
N ILE A 81 -13.47 -11.61 -11.00
CA ILE A 81 -12.83 -12.21 -12.19
C ILE A 81 -11.43 -11.63 -12.47
N ASP A 82 -11.22 -10.37 -12.06
CA ASP A 82 -9.99 -9.61 -12.15
C ASP A 82 -8.92 -10.10 -11.17
N PHE A 83 -9.29 -10.91 -10.17
CA PHE A 83 -8.35 -11.40 -9.16
C PHE A 83 -7.19 -12.21 -9.75
N PHE A 84 -7.43 -12.95 -10.84
CA PHE A 84 -6.41 -13.80 -11.46
C PHE A 84 -5.76 -13.18 -12.69
N ASP A 85 -6.12 -11.95 -13.05
CA ASP A 85 -5.51 -11.25 -14.18
C ASP A 85 -4.11 -10.74 -13.78
N PRO A 86 -3.01 -11.32 -14.33
CA PRO A 86 -1.66 -10.95 -13.97
C PRO A 86 -1.20 -9.65 -14.65
N PHE A 87 -1.96 -9.14 -15.62
CA PHE A 87 -1.66 -7.90 -16.34
C PHE A 87 -2.49 -6.71 -15.84
N HIS A 88 -3.37 -6.95 -14.88
CA HIS A 88 -4.33 -5.96 -14.40
C HIS A 88 -3.68 -4.75 -13.71
N ALA A 89 -2.53 -4.97 -13.08
CA ALA A 89 -1.85 -4.00 -12.25
C ALA A 89 -0.39 -4.42 -12.01
N GLN A 90 0.49 -3.44 -11.82
CA GLN A 90 1.82 -3.71 -11.24
C GLN A 90 1.65 -4.11 -9.77
N ASP A 91 2.55 -4.94 -9.23
CA ASP A 91 2.51 -5.29 -7.81
C ASP A 91 3.43 -4.37 -6.99
N GLU A 92 2.99 -4.00 -5.79
CA GLU A 92 3.74 -3.09 -4.91
C GLU A 92 4.93 -3.75 -4.21
N LEU A 93 4.96 -5.09 -4.12
CA LEU A 93 6.00 -5.83 -3.41
C LEU A 93 6.71 -6.86 -4.31
N LEU A 94 5.98 -7.53 -5.19
CA LEU A 94 6.51 -8.58 -6.05
C LEU A 94 7.34 -8.00 -7.20
N SER A 95 8.63 -8.30 -7.20
CA SER A 95 9.55 -7.94 -8.28
C SER A 95 10.51 -9.08 -8.57
N VAL A 96 10.62 -9.45 -9.85
CA VAL A 96 11.62 -10.42 -10.32
C VAL A 96 13.03 -9.82 -10.28
N ARG A 97 13.14 -8.49 -10.48
CA ARG A 97 14.42 -7.78 -10.49
C ARG A 97 14.96 -7.48 -9.10
N ASP A 98 14.06 -7.37 -8.12
CA ASP A 98 14.39 -7.13 -6.72
C ASP A 98 13.54 -8.04 -5.81
N PRO A 99 13.92 -9.32 -5.67
CA PRO A 99 13.18 -10.25 -4.83
C PRO A 99 13.42 -10.05 -3.32
N GLY A 100 14.40 -9.22 -2.95
CA GLY A 100 14.80 -9.00 -1.55
C GLY A 100 13.65 -8.56 -0.63
N PRO A 101 12.86 -7.52 -1.00
CA PRO A 101 11.69 -7.10 -0.24
C PRO A 101 10.68 -8.23 0.00
N VAL A 102 10.42 -9.08 -0.99
CA VAL A 102 9.51 -10.24 -0.87
C VAL A 102 10.04 -11.22 0.17
N LEU A 103 11.33 -11.58 0.08
CA LEU A 103 11.98 -12.49 1.03
C LEU A 103 11.95 -11.91 2.46
N GLY A 104 12.23 -10.62 2.61
CA GLY A 104 12.14 -9.91 3.89
C GLY A 104 10.72 -9.93 4.47
N ARG A 105 9.69 -9.80 3.63
CA ARG A 105 8.29 -9.91 4.04
C ARG A 105 7.94 -11.32 4.52
N ILE A 106 8.36 -12.34 3.79
CA ILE A 106 8.15 -13.75 4.17
C ILE A 106 8.87 -14.05 5.49
N ALA A 107 10.13 -13.64 5.63
CA ALA A 107 10.90 -13.83 6.86
C ALA A 107 10.25 -13.12 8.07
N SER A 108 9.73 -11.91 7.86
CA SER A 108 8.98 -11.18 8.89
C SER A 108 7.72 -11.93 9.33
N ALA A 109 7.00 -12.54 8.38
CA ALA A 109 5.84 -13.37 8.70
C ALA A 109 6.24 -14.67 9.41
N ALA A 110 7.37 -15.29 9.04
CA ALA A 110 7.91 -16.45 9.74
C ALA A 110 8.25 -16.15 11.21
N GLY A 111 8.55 -14.90 11.56
CA GLY A 111 8.67 -14.45 12.95
C GLY A 111 7.45 -14.80 13.81
N LEU A 112 6.23 -14.85 13.25
CA LEU A 112 5.03 -15.31 13.96
C LEU A 112 5.14 -16.76 14.44
N LEU A 113 5.94 -17.60 13.77
CA LEU A 113 6.16 -18.99 14.17
C LEU A 113 7.09 -19.11 15.37
N PHE A 114 7.81 -18.07 15.77
CA PHE A 114 8.83 -18.17 16.81
C PHE A 114 8.70 -17.13 17.93
N ASP A 115 8.05 -15.99 17.67
CA ASP A 115 7.90 -14.89 18.62
C ASP A 115 6.49 -14.86 19.26
N PRO A 116 6.37 -15.18 20.56
CA PRO A 116 5.10 -15.13 21.27
C PRO A 116 4.46 -13.73 21.33
N GLN A 117 5.27 -12.66 21.32
CA GLN A 117 4.78 -11.28 21.34
C GLN A 117 4.11 -10.94 20.01
N LEU A 118 4.72 -11.32 18.88
CA LEU A 118 4.11 -11.16 17.56
C LEU A 118 2.81 -11.97 17.44
N ARG A 119 2.77 -13.20 17.98
CA ARG A 119 1.51 -13.99 18.03
C ARG A 119 0.43 -13.33 18.89
N ALA A 120 0.79 -12.61 19.94
CA ALA A 120 -0.17 -11.92 20.80
C ALA A 120 -0.89 -10.77 20.06
N VAL A 121 -0.24 -10.14 19.07
CA VAL A 121 -0.87 -9.13 18.20
C VAL A 121 -2.07 -9.70 17.44
N LEU A 122 -1.97 -10.96 16.99
CA LEU A 122 -3.08 -11.66 16.30
C LEU A 122 -4.27 -11.94 17.24
N LYS A 123 -4.02 -12.16 18.54
CA LYS A 123 -5.07 -12.50 19.51
C LYS A 123 -5.89 -11.29 19.98
N LYS A 124 -5.34 -10.06 19.91
CA LYS A 124 -5.98 -8.85 20.46
C LYS A 124 -7.12 -8.28 19.61
N ARG A 125 -7.38 -8.78 18.40
CA ARG A 125 -8.53 -8.38 17.57
C ARG A 125 -9.77 -9.24 17.85
N GLN A 126 -10.09 -9.50 19.12
CA GLN A 126 -11.41 -10.03 19.46
C GLN A 126 -12.42 -8.87 19.47
N ASP A 127 -13.19 -8.83 18.39
CA ASP A 127 -14.53 -8.25 18.21
C ASP A 127 -15.00 -7.20 19.26
N PRO A 128 -15.05 -5.89 18.91
CA PRO A 128 -15.64 -4.89 19.79
C PRO A 128 -17.15 -5.13 20.05
N ASP A 129 -17.84 -5.93 19.24
CA ASP A 129 -19.27 -6.24 19.43
C ASP A 129 -19.54 -7.36 20.45
N ARG A 130 -18.52 -8.08 20.93
CA ARG A 130 -18.71 -9.15 21.94
C ARG A 130 -18.95 -8.66 23.38
N ARG A 131 -18.92 -7.35 23.64
CA ARG A 131 -19.18 -6.76 24.98
C ARG A 131 -20.64 -6.40 25.26
N LYS A 132 -21.58 -6.75 24.38
CA LYS A 132 -23.03 -6.58 24.61
C LYS A 132 -23.77 -7.92 24.53
N LYS A 133 -23.56 -8.78 25.52
CA LYS A 133 -24.54 -9.80 25.95
C LYS A 133 -24.47 -9.93 27.46
#